data_AF-A0A532EG64-F1
#
_entry.id   AF-A0A532EG64-F1
#
_cell.length_a   1.000
_cell.length_b   1.000
_cell.length_c   1.000
_cell.angle_alpha   90.00
_cell.angle_beta   90.00
_cell.angle_gamma   90.00
#
_symmetry.space_group_name_H-M   'P 1'
#
loop_
_entity.id
_entity.type
_entity.pdbx_description
1 polymer ?
#
loop_
_entity_poly.entity_id
_entity_poly.type
_entity_poly.pdbx_seq_one_letter_code
_entity_poly.pdbx_strand_id
1 'polypeptide(L)'
;MLDPTVRPDRPLPDLLREAAAHGVRLFQYRDKQATMRDAYAKALALRQAATDAGALLIVNDRCDLAMAVNADGVHLGQDDLPISYARRLMGPGKIIGLSTHNAAQVREAVTAQPDYVGFGPIFST
;
A
#
# COMPACT_ATOMS: atom_id res chain seq x y z
N MET A 1 0.07 1.74 -8.50
CA MET A 1 1.04 2.10 -7.45
C MET A 1 1.46 3.54 -7.66
N LEU A 2 1.57 4.34 -6.60
CA LEU A 2 2.00 5.74 -6.63
C LEU A 2 3.38 5.82 -5.97
N ASP A 3 4.39 6.08 -6.79
CA ASP A 3 5.79 6.18 -6.39
C ASP A 3 6.34 7.54 -6.88
N PRO A 4 6.78 8.42 -5.96
CA PRO A 4 7.23 9.77 -6.32
C PRO A 4 8.50 9.77 -7.17
N THR A 5 9.24 8.66 -7.25
CA THR A 5 10.45 8.55 -8.08
C THR A 5 10.14 8.36 -9.56
N VAL A 6 8.94 7.89 -9.90
CA VAL A 6 8.55 7.59 -11.29
C VAL A 6 8.13 8.85 -12.06
N ARG A 7 7.45 9.78 -11.39
CA ARG A 7 6.98 11.06 -11.95
C ARG A 7 7.20 12.20 -10.94
N PRO A 8 8.45 12.61 -10.68
CA PRO A 8 8.75 13.61 -9.66
C PRO A 8 8.20 15.01 -10.01
N ASP A 9 7.89 15.24 -11.28
CA ASP A 9 7.26 16.45 -11.81
C ASP A 9 5.78 16.60 -11.43
N ARG A 10 5.15 15.52 -10.95
CA ARG A 10 3.70 15.48 -10.71
C ARG A 10 3.37 15.20 -9.24
N PRO A 11 2.52 16.03 -8.61
CA PRO A 11 2.00 15.72 -7.28
C PRO A 11 1.20 14.41 -7.29
N LEU A 12 1.51 13.52 -6.34
CA LEU A 12 0.84 12.21 -6.23
C LEU A 12 -0.69 12.30 -6.08
N PRO A 13 -1.26 13.26 -5.32
CA PRO A 13 -2.71 13.42 -5.25
C PRO A 13 -3.37 13.72 -6.60
N ASP A 14 -2.69 14.44 -7.49
CA ASP A 14 -3.25 14.77 -8.80
C ASP A 14 -3.23 13.55 -9.72
N LEU A 15 -2.15 12.78 -9.69
CA LEU A 15 -2.08 11.47 -10.36
C LEU A 15 -3.19 10.53 -9.87
N LEU A 16 -3.44 10.50 -8.56
CA LEU A 16 -4.52 9.70 -7.97
C LEU A 16 -5.88 10.13 -8.52
N ARG A 17 -6.20 11.43 -8.48
CA ARG A 17 -7.49 11.96 -8.95
C ARG A 17 -7.72 11.67 -10.44
N GLU A 18 -6.70 11.89 -11.27
CA GLU A 18 -6.76 11.59 -12.70
C GLU A 18 -7.04 10.10 -12.94
N ALA A 19 -6.28 9.21 -12.30
CA ALA A 19 -6.51 7.77 -12.42
C ALA A 19 -7.88 7.33 -11.88
N ALA A 20 -8.36 7.96 -10.80
CA ALA A 20 -9.67 7.65 -10.23
C ALA A 20 -10.83 8.10 -11.14
N ALA A 21 -10.68 9.22 -11.85
CA ALA A 21 -11.63 9.66 -12.87
C ALA A 21 -11.77 8.64 -14.01
N HIS A 22 -10.74 7.83 -14.25
CA HIS A 22 -10.72 6.73 -15.22
C HIS A 22 -11.02 5.34 -14.62
N GLY A 23 -11.59 5.27 -13.42
CA GLY A 23 -12.11 4.03 -12.84
C GLY A 23 -11.18 3.29 -11.89
N VAL A 24 -9.96 3.78 -11.63
CA VAL A 24 -9.09 3.18 -10.62
C VAL A 24 -9.67 3.42 -9.22
N ARG A 25 -9.70 2.39 -8.37
CA ARG A 25 -10.31 2.44 -7.03
C ARG A 25 -9.40 1.97 -5.90
N LEU A 26 -8.21 1.47 -6.21
CA LEU A 26 -7.23 1.08 -5.22
C LEU A 26 -5.88 1.67 -5.59
N PHE A 27 -5.31 2.43 -4.67
CA PHE A 27 -4.01 3.05 -4.80
C PHE A 27 -3.10 2.55 -3.69
N GLN A 28 -1.86 2.23 -4.06
CA GLN A 28 -0.82 1.91 -3.10
C GLN A 28 0.21 3.03 -3.10
N TYR A 29 0.46 3.64 -1.94
CA TYR A 29 1.54 4.60 -1.75
C TYR A 29 2.84 3.88 -1.41
N ARG A 30 3.89 4.10 -2.22
CA ARG A 30 5.20 3.50 -2.05
C ARG A 30 6.28 4.55 -2.21
N ASP A 31 6.98 4.85 -1.13
CA ASP A 31 8.15 5.72 -1.12
C ASP A 31 9.19 5.12 -0.18
N LYS A 32 10.17 4.41 -0.75
CA LYS A 32 11.23 3.72 0.00
C LYS A 32 12.36 4.66 0.44
N GLN A 33 12.38 5.90 -0.05
CA GLN A 33 13.49 6.84 0.17
C GLN A 33 13.12 7.96 1.14
N ALA A 34 11.82 8.24 1.34
CA ALA A 34 11.38 9.29 2.23
C ALA A 34 11.68 9.01 3.71
N THR A 35 12.03 10.09 4.42
CA THR A 35 11.96 10.10 5.88
C THR A 35 10.52 9.88 6.33
N MET A 36 10.31 9.41 7.58
CA MET A 36 8.96 9.25 8.10
C MET A 36 8.13 10.55 8.06
N ARG A 37 8.76 11.69 8.34
CA ARG A 37 8.09 13.00 8.30
C ARG A 37 7.56 13.32 6.91
N ASP A 38 8.38 13.13 5.89
CA ASP A 38 8.00 13.43 4.50
C ASP A 38 6.98 12.41 3.99
N ALA A 39 7.16 11.14 4.34
CA ALA A 39 6.23 10.08 3.99
C ALA A 39 4.85 10.33 4.59
N TYR A 40 4.78 10.77 5.86
CA TYR A 40 3.54 11.15 6.53
C TYR A 40 2.83 12.30 5.82
N ALA A 41 3.54 13.39 5.49
CA ALA A 41 2.95 14.53 4.82
C ALA A 41 2.34 14.15 3.45
N LYS A 42 3.07 13.35 2.65
CA LYS A 42 2.58 12.85 1.36
C LYS A 42 1.40 11.89 1.52
N ALA A 43 1.50 10.94 2.45
CA ALA A 43 0.45 9.94 2.69
C ALA A 43 -0.85 10.58 3.19
N LEU A 44 -0.77 11.63 4.01
CA LEU A 44 -1.94 12.38 4.48
C LEU A 44 -2.66 13.08 3.32
N ALA A 45 -1.91 13.72 2.42
CA ALA A 45 -2.48 14.33 1.22
C ALA A 45 -3.13 13.28 0.29
N LEU A 46 -2.52 12.10 0.16
CA LEU A 46 -3.08 10.97 -0.58
C LEU A 46 -4.33 10.40 0.06
N ARG A 47 -4.39 10.33 1.40
CA ARG A 47 -5.58 9.86 2.13
C ARG A 47 -6.77 10.76 1.82
N GLN A 48 -6.59 12.08 1.88
CA GLN A 48 -7.66 13.01 1.54
C GLN A 48 -8.14 12.81 0.09
N ALA A 49 -7.21 12.80 -0.87
CA ALA A 49 -7.55 12.62 -2.28
C ALA A 49 -8.23 11.29 -2.57
N ALA A 50 -7.81 10.20 -1.91
CA ALA A 50 -8.45 8.90 -2.02
C ALA A 50 -9.88 8.91 -1.46
N THR A 51 -10.10 9.55 -0.32
CA THR A 51 -11.45 9.70 0.26
C THR A 51 -12.37 10.47 -0.67
N ASP A 52 -11.92 11.61 -1.18
CA ASP A 52 -12.71 12.45 -2.10
C ASP A 52 -13.07 11.69 -3.39
N ALA A 53 -12.17 10.81 -3.84
CA ALA A 53 -12.37 10.00 -5.04
C ALA A 53 -13.14 8.69 -4.80
N GLY A 54 -13.55 8.38 -3.56
CA GLY A 54 -14.17 7.11 -3.21
C GLY A 54 -13.27 5.91 -3.48
N ALA A 55 -11.97 6.06 -3.25
CA ALA A 55 -10.94 5.06 -3.51
C ALA A 55 -10.23 4.62 -2.23
N LEU A 56 -9.67 3.41 -2.30
CA LEU A 56 -8.87 2.82 -1.24
C LEU A 56 -7.41 3.28 -1.33
N LEU A 57 -6.80 3.53 -0.17
CA LEU A 57 -5.38 3.81 -0.02
C LEU A 57 -4.72 2.73 0.84
N ILE A 58 -3.75 2.05 0.25
CA ILE A 58 -2.87 1.08 0.91
C ILE A 58 -1.48 1.69 1.05
N VAL A 59 -0.85 1.57 2.22
CA VAL A 59 0.53 2.01 2.44
C VAL A 59 1.48 0.82 2.27
N ASN A 60 2.61 1.03 1.60
CA ASN A 60 3.62 0.00 1.41
C ASN A 60 4.50 -0.15 2.67
N ASP A 61 4.72 -1.39 3.12
CA ASP A 61 5.62 -1.90 4.18
C ASP A 61 5.31 -1.39 5.62
N ARG A 62 4.80 -0.16 5.74
CA ARG A 62 4.82 0.65 6.95
C ARG A 62 3.46 0.70 7.66
N CYS A 63 3.25 -0.23 8.60
CA CYS A 63 2.05 -0.25 9.45
C CYS A 63 1.91 1.01 10.30
N ASP A 64 3.02 1.55 10.82
CA ASP A 64 3.07 2.79 11.60
C ASP A 64 2.49 3.97 10.81
N LEU A 65 2.92 4.13 9.56
CA LEU A 65 2.45 5.17 8.65
C LEU A 65 0.99 4.95 8.25
N ALA A 66 0.61 3.72 7.93
CA ALA A 66 -0.76 3.36 7.60
C ALA A 66 -1.74 3.76 8.72
N MET A 67 -1.38 3.46 9.98
CA MET A 67 -2.17 3.87 11.15
C MET A 67 -2.17 5.39 11.33
N ALA A 68 -1.01 6.04 11.22
CA ALA A 68 -0.88 7.48 11.45
C ALA A 68 -1.75 8.33 10.52
N VAL A 69 -1.95 7.90 9.27
CA VAL A 69 -2.82 8.58 8.30
C VAL A 69 -4.20 7.93 8.15
N ASN A 70 -4.53 6.94 8.98
CA ASN A 70 -5.75 6.14 8.87
C ASN A 70 -6.00 5.61 7.44
N ALA A 71 -4.96 5.07 6.79
CA ALA A 71 -5.07 4.39 5.50
C ALA A 71 -6.01 3.18 5.60
N ASP A 72 -6.53 2.69 4.48
CA ASP A 72 -7.43 1.53 4.47
C ASP A 72 -6.69 0.23 4.75
N GLY A 73 -5.37 0.22 4.54
CA GLY A 73 -4.57 -0.96 4.75
C GLY A 73 -3.08 -0.78 4.52
N VAL A 74 -2.38 -1.90 4.58
CA VAL A 74 -0.94 -2.03 4.34
C VAL A 74 -0.68 -3.16 3.34
N HIS A 75 0.39 -3.05 2.56
CA HIS A 75 0.90 -4.15 1.75
C HIS A 75 2.33 -4.45 2.18
N LEU A 76 2.62 -5.71 2.46
CA LEU A 76 3.89 -6.15 3.04
C LEU A 76 4.65 -7.05 2.05
N GLY A 77 5.96 -6.88 2.01
CA GLY A 77 6.92 -7.81 1.44
C GLY A 77 7.21 -9.00 2.34
N GLN A 78 8.03 -9.91 1.84
CA GLN A 78 8.45 -11.12 2.56
C GLN A 78 9.40 -10.81 3.74
N ASP A 79 10.14 -9.70 3.65
CA ASP A 79 11.10 -9.25 4.67
C ASP A 79 10.52 -8.18 5.62
N ASP A 80 9.24 -7.84 5.47
CA ASP A 80 8.57 -6.86 6.32
C ASP A 80 7.97 -7.51 7.58
N LEU A 81 7.18 -6.73 8.33
CA LEU A 81 6.52 -7.22 9.54
C LEU A 81 5.67 -8.47 9.23
N PRO A 82 5.76 -9.56 10.03
CA PRO A 82 4.93 -10.73 9.80
C PRO A 82 3.44 -10.40 9.84
N ILE A 83 2.65 -11.02 8.97
CA ILE A 83 1.20 -10.77 8.84
C ILE A 83 0.47 -10.88 10.17
N SER A 84 0.83 -11.85 11.01
CA SER A 84 0.23 -12.04 12.34
C SER A 84 0.40 -10.83 13.26
N TYR A 85 1.56 -10.16 13.21
CA TYR A 85 1.83 -8.94 13.96
C TYR A 85 1.19 -7.72 13.31
N ALA A 86 1.26 -7.61 11.97
CA ALA A 86 0.57 -6.54 11.24
C ALA A 86 -0.94 -6.55 11.53
N ARG A 87 -1.59 -7.72 11.53
CA ARG A 87 -3.01 -7.88 11.86
C ARG A 87 -3.33 -7.43 13.30
N ARG A 88 -2.45 -7.70 14.26
CA ARG A 88 -2.62 -7.25 15.65
C ARG A 88 -2.55 -5.73 15.76
N LEU A 89 -1.65 -5.08 15.02
CA LEU A 89 -1.50 -3.61 15.02
C LEU A 89 -2.64 -2.92 14.26
N MET A 90 -2.93 -3.38 13.06
CA MET A 90 -3.90 -2.74 12.14
C MET A 90 -5.35 -3.03 12.52
N GLY A 91 -5.59 -4.07 13.32
CA GLY A 91 -6.91 -4.54 13.70
C GLY A 91 -7.63 -5.31 12.58
N PRO A 92 -8.87 -5.78 12.85
CA PRO A 92 -9.59 -6.66 11.93
C PRO A 92 -10.18 -5.93 10.71
N GLY A 93 -10.36 -4.60 10.78
CA GLY A 93 -11.05 -3.83 9.73
C GLY A 93 -10.16 -3.28 8.62
N LYS A 94 -8.83 -3.39 8.74
CA LYS A 94 -7.88 -2.88 7.76
C LYS A 94 -7.47 -3.97 6.77
N ILE A 95 -7.21 -3.59 5.53
CA ILE A 95 -6.76 -4.50 4.47
C ILE A 95 -5.25 -4.77 4.65
N ILE A 96 -4.83 -6.03 4.55
CA ILE A 96 -3.42 -6.45 4.62
C ILE A 96 -3.12 -7.29 3.40
N GLY A 97 -2.26 -6.78 2.52
CA GLY A 97 -1.74 -7.52 1.38
C GLY A 97 -0.36 -8.11 1.64
N LEU A 98 -0.02 -9.19 0.93
CA LEU A 98 1.31 -9.80 0.96
C LEU A 98 1.85 -10.00 -0.46
N SER A 99 3.09 -9.55 -0.72
CA SER A 99 3.81 -9.89 -1.95
C SER A 99 4.28 -11.34 -1.91
N THR A 100 4.16 -12.05 -3.03
CA THR A 100 4.58 -13.44 -3.23
C THR A 100 5.26 -13.58 -4.60
N HIS A 101 6.25 -14.46 -4.68
CA HIS A 101 7.15 -14.59 -5.83
C HIS A 101 7.30 -16.04 -6.31
N ASN A 102 6.75 -17.00 -5.58
CA ASN A 102 6.80 -18.41 -5.94
C ASN A 102 5.65 -19.19 -5.27
N ALA A 103 5.44 -20.43 -5.70
CA ALA A 103 4.35 -21.26 -5.20
C ALA A 103 4.48 -21.61 -3.70
N ALA A 104 5.69 -21.63 -3.14
CA ALA A 104 5.88 -21.88 -1.71
C ALA A 104 5.35 -20.71 -0.88
N GLN A 105 5.70 -19.47 -1.24
CA GLN A 105 5.20 -18.26 -0.58
C GLN A 105 3.68 -18.13 -0.69
N VAL A 106 3.09 -18.52 -1.84
CA VAL A 106 1.62 -18.55 -1.98
C VAL A 106 0.98 -19.56 -1.02
N ARG A 107 1.58 -20.75 -0.85
CA ARG A 107 1.08 -21.74 0.13
C ARG A 107 1.22 -21.26 1.57
N GLU A 108 2.33 -20.61 1.90
CA GLU A 108 2.54 -20.00 3.22
C GLU A 108 1.54 -18.88 3.50
N ALA A 109 1.20 -18.09 2.47
CA ALA A 109 0.19 -17.03 2.58
C ALA A 109 -1.19 -17.57 2.98
N VAL A 110 -1.57 -18.79 2.57
CA VAL A 110 -2.84 -19.42 3.00
C VAL A 110 -2.91 -19.52 4.52
N THR A 111 -1.80 -19.89 5.17
CA THR A 111 -1.73 -19.98 6.63
C THR A 111 -1.68 -18.59 7.28
N ALA A 112 -0.94 -17.66 6.69
CA ALA A 112 -0.81 -16.29 7.18
C ALA A 112 -2.11 -15.48 7.06
N GLN A 113 -3.00 -15.84 6.12
CA GLN A 113 -4.31 -15.22 5.86
C GLN A 113 -4.24 -13.70 5.65
N PRO A 114 -3.45 -13.19 4.68
CA PRO A 114 -3.61 -11.83 4.20
C PRO A 114 -4.97 -11.69 3.48
N ASP A 115 -5.48 -10.47 3.36
CA ASP A 115 -6.72 -10.20 2.63
C ASP A 115 -6.53 -10.33 1.10
N TYR A 116 -5.29 -10.14 0.62
CA TYR A 116 -4.92 -10.40 -0.77
C TYR A 116 -3.44 -10.72 -0.92
N VAL A 117 -3.08 -11.35 -2.04
CA VAL A 117 -1.69 -11.53 -2.44
C VAL A 117 -1.37 -10.80 -3.74
N GLY A 118 -0.20 -10.17 -3.82
CA GLY A 118 0.40 -9.78 -5.08
C GLY A 118 1.32 -10.89 -5.56
N PHE A 119 1.14 -11.41 -6.77
CA PHE A 119 2.03 -12.41 -7.34
C PHE A 119 2.84 -11.81 -8.48
N GLY A 120 4.16 -11.85 -8.38
CA GLY A 120 5.03 -11.33 -9.43
C GLY A 120 6.52 -11.42 -9.07
N PRO A 121 7.39 -10.77 -9.83
CA PRO A 121 7.07 -10.13 -11.11
C PRO A 121 6.71 -11.18 -12.17
N ILE A 122 5.66 -10.90 -12.98
CA ILE A 122 5.29 -11.76 -14.13
C ILE A 122 6.24 -11.54 -15.31
N PHE A 123 6.68 -10.29 -15.48
CA PHE A 123 7.67 -9.85 -16.46
C PHE A 123 8.80 -9.16 -15.73
N SER A 124 10.04 -9.27 -16.23
CA SER A 124 11.17 -8.52 -15.70
C SER A 124 10.90 -7.02 -15.73
N THR A 125 11.15 -6.34 -14.61
CA THR A 125 10.99 -4.88 -14.42
C THR A 125 12.15 -4.33 -13.63
#